data_AF-A0AAJ8E1E3-F1
#
_entry.id   AF-A0AAJ8E1E3-F1
#
_cell.length_a   1.000
_cell.length_b   1.000
_cell.length_c   1.000
_cell.angle_alpha   90.00
_cell.angle_beta   90.00
_cell.angle_gamma   90.00
#
_symmetry.space_group_name_H-M   'P 1'
#
loop_
_entity.id
_entity.type
_entity.pdbx_description
1 polymer ?
#
loop_
_entity_poly.entity_id
_entity_poly.type
_entity_poly.pdbx_seq_one_letter_code
_entity_poly.pdbx_strand_id
1 'polypeptide(L)'
;MDLYNTCEGNWEQLATKTGVGILLLDEFLDYAARFLSNIGNYFGSGDQKFTPDISGEALNFLASVSSSASKILEQIKPDDIAYNMYLQLGVDGLRGLENYDPTTKILEQAHSRDVEKNSLTVKVDRSRVISHGKPSLGRMLLKLHIYRCTADVSNCRRFYENLSIVDDEALKWRDILVSKKDPPLVFSQANTYLVGDDVKIKEYEPTAQGVVQSWAERSIE
;
A
#
# COMPACT_ATOMS: atom_id res chain seq x y z
N MET A 1 -12.14 9.26 -13.25
CA MET A 1 -13.41 9.92 -13.63
C MET A 1 -13.59 10.07 -15.14
N ASP A 2 -12.54 9.96 -15.95
CA ASP A 2 -12.62 10.14 -17.41
C ASP A 2 -13.62 9.22 -18.14
N LEU A 3 -13.64 7.93 -17.80
CA LEU A 3 -14.61 6.98 -18.37
C LEU A 3 -16.05 7.32 -17.98
N TYR A 4 -16.28 7.72 -16.72
CA TYR A 4 -17.60 8.16 -16.25
C TYR A 4 -18.08 9.37 -17.06
N ASN A 5 -17.22 10.36 -17.31
CA ASN A 5 -17.55 11.53 -18.11
C ASN A 5 -17.84 11.17 -19.58
N THR A 6 -17.20 10.11 -20.10
CA THR A 6 -17.38 9.67 -21.50
C THR A 6 -18.69 8.93 -21.72
N CYS A 7 -19.21 8.24 -20.70
CA CYS A 7 -20.47 7.51 -20.77
C CYS A 7 -21.63 8.16 -20.01
N GLU A 8 -21.39 9.28 -19.32
CA GLU A 8 -22.38 9.94 -18.44
C GLU A 8 -22.98 8.99 -17.39
N GLY A 9 -22.19 8.01 -16.94
CA GLY A 9 -22.63 6.95 -16.04
C GLY A 9 -23.40 5.79 -16.69
N ASN A 10 -23.61 5.80 -18.01
CA ASN A 10 -24.22 4.69 -18.74
C ASN A 10 -23.18 3.61 -19.10
N TRP A 11 -22.90 2.74 -18.12
CA TRP A 11 -21.89 1.70 -18.25
C TRP A 11 -22.27 0.57 -19.23
N GLU A 12 -23.55 0.22 -19.35
CA GLU A 12 -24.01 -0.80 -20.31
C GLU A 12 -23.77 -0.39 -21.77
N GLN A 13 -24.04 0.89 -22.07
CA GLN A 13 -23.73 1.45 -23.39
C GLN A 13 -22.22 1.45 -23.65
N LEU A 14 -21.42 1.76 -22.63
CA LEU A 14 -19.96 1.71 -22.73
C LEU A 14 -19.48 0.28 -23.05
N ALA A 15 -19.97 -0.73 -22.32
CA ALA A 15 -19.66 -2.14 -22.57
C ALA A 15 -20.03 -2.56 -24.00
N THR A 16 -21.22 -2.16 -24.47
CA THR A 16 -21.67 -2.46 -25.83
C THR A 16 -20.75 -1.83 -26.88
N LYS A 17 -20.31 -0.58 -26.66
CA LYS A 17 -19.43 0.15 -27.58
C LYS A 17 -18.02 -0.43 -27.64
N THR A 18 -17.51 -0.92 -26.50
CA THR A 18 -16.13 -1.46 -26.39
C THR A 18 -16.06 -2.95 -26.65
N GLY A 19 -17.21 -3.65 -26.69
CA GLY A 19 -17.27 -5.10 -26.80
C GLY A 19 -16.88 -5.83 -25.52
N VAL A 20 -16.74 -5.12 -24.39
CA VAL A 20 -16.39 -5.71 -23.10
C VAL A 20 -17.64 -6.35 -22.50
N GLY A 21 -17.53 -7.61 -22.11
CA GLY A 21 -18.64 -8.34 -21.47
C GLY A 21 -19.03 -7.71 -20.13
N ILE A 22 -20.32 -7.81 -19.79
CA ILE A 22 -20.87 -7.19 -18.57
C ILE A 22 -20.16 -7.64 -17.29
N LEU A 23 -19.75 -8.91 -17.20
CA LEU A 23 -19.01 -9.43 -16.05
C LEU A 23 -17.65 -8.73 -15.84
N LEU A 24 -16.90 -8.50 -16.92
CA LEU A 24 -15.62 -7.79 -16.86
C LEU A 24 -15.82 -6.30 -16.53
N LEU A 25 -16.93 -5.73 -17.01
CA LEU A 25 -17.32 -4.37 -16.64
C LEU A 25 -17.65 -4.30 -15.14
N ASP A 26 -18.39 -5.26 -14.60
CA ASP A 26 -18.70 -5.33 -13.16
C ASP A 26 -17.43 -5.44 -12.31
N GLU A 27 -16.46 -6.27 -12.70
CA GLU A 27 -15.15 -6.36 -12.04
C GLU A 27 -14.41 -5.00 -12.00
N PHE A 28 -14.49 -4.23 -13.09
CA PHE A 28 -13.93 -2.88 -13.15
C PHE A 28 -14.70 -1.90 -12.25
N LEU A 29 -16.03 -1.96 -12.24
CA LEU A 29 -16.87 -1.09 -11.43
C LEU A 29 -16.72 -1.38 -9.94
N ASP A 30 -16.61 -2.65 -9.55
CA ASP A 30 -16.29 -3.06 -8.18
C ASP A 30 -14.94 -2.49 -7.72
N TYR A 31 -13.92 -2.56 -8.58
CA TYR A 31 -12.64 -1.92 -8.31
C TYR A 31 -12.80 -0.41 -8.11
N ALA A 32 -13.48 0.28 -9.03
CA ALA A 32 -13.68 1.73 -8.98
C ALA A 32 -14.46 2.15 -7.73
N ALA A 33 -15.51 1.41 -7.37
CA ALA A 33 -16.32 1.65 -6.19
C ALA A 33 -15.50 1.47 -4.91
N ARG A 34 -14.69 0.41 -4.80
CA ARG A 34 -13.79 0.21 -3.65
C ARG A 34 -12.74 1.30 -3.54
N PHE A 35 -12.15 1.71 -4.67
CA PHE A 35 -11.16 2.78 -4.70
C PHE A 35 -11.77 4.12 -4.23
N LEU A 36 -12.94 4.48 -4.74
CA LEU A 36 -13.63 5.73 -4.41
C LEU A 36 -14.26 5.72 -3.01
N SER A 37 -14.84 4.60 -2.57
CA SER A 37 -15.44 4.45 -1.23
C SER A 37 -14.42 4.66 -0.12
N ASN A 38 -13.14 4.43 -0.41
CA ASN A 38 -12.06 4.68 0.55
C ASN A 38 -11.50 6.10 0.44
N ILE A 39 -11.92 6.93 -0.53
CA ILE A 39 -11.47 8.33 -0.77
C ILE A 39 -9.92 8.46 -0.72
N GLY A 40 -9.20 7.42 -1.14
CA GLY A 40 -7.74 7.40 -1.01
C GLY A 40 -7.19 7.47 0.43
N ASN A 41 -7.99 7.17 1.45
CA ASN A 41 -7.56 7.12 2.85
C ASN A 41 -6.74 5.84 3.10
N TYR A 42 -5.49 5.90 2.65
CA TYR A 42 -4.50 4.82 2.76
C TYR A 42 -3.58 4.94 3.99
N PHE A 43 -3.68 6.03 4.75
CA PHE A 43 -2.73 6.37 5.81
C PHE A 43 -2.78 5.43 7.04
N GLY A 44 -3.89 4.72 7.26
CA GLY A 44 -4.08 3.85 8.44
C GLY A 44 -3.81 2.36 8.23
N SER A 45 -3.79 1.90 6.98
CA SER A 45 -3.76 0.45 6.64
C SER A 45 -2.67 0.10 5.61
N GLY A 46 -1.59 0.88 5.58
CA GLY A 46 -0.34 0.51 4.89
C GLY A 46 -0.35 0.63 3.36
N ASP A 47 -0.82 1.75 2.80
CA ASP A 47 -0.50 2.16 1.41
C ASP A 47 -0.69 1.11 0.30
N GLN A 48 -1.60 0.15 0.48
CA GLN A 48 -1.82 -0.90 -0.51
C GLN A 48 -2.79 -0.44 -1.57
N LYS A 49 -2.27 0.13 -2.66
CA LYS A 49 -2.99 0.15 -3.94
C LYS A 49 -3.38 -1.31 -4.25
N PHE A 50 -4.47 -1.54 -4.95
CA PHE A 50 -4.81 -2.88 -5.46
C PHE A 50 -5.03 -2.75 -6.97
N THR A 51 -4.82 -3.82 -7.71
CA THR A 51 -5.07 -3.82 -9.15
C THR A 51 -6.52 -4.25 -9.41
N PRO A 52 -7.20 -3.68 -10.41
CA PRO A 52 -8.49 -4.20 -10.84
C PRO A 52 -8.32 -5.67 -11.26
N ASP A 53 -9.27 -6.53 -10.90
CA ASP A 53 -9.23 -7.96 -11.24
C ASP A 53 -9.81 -8.20 -12.64
N ILE A 54 -9.35 -7.41 -13.61
CA ILE A 54 -9.78 -7.43 -15.01
C ILE A 54 -8.57 -7.69 -15.90
N SER A 55 -8.77 -8.34 -17.05
CA SER A 55 -7.68 -8.54 -18.01
C SER A 55 -7.16 -7.20 -18.56
N GLY A 56 -5.86 -7.13 -18.86
CA GLY A 56 -5.27 -5.94 -19.48
C GLY A 56 -5.89 -5.61 -20.84
N GLU A 57 -6.34 -6.63 -21.58
CA GLU A 57 -7.06 -6.45 -22.85
C GLU A 57 -8.41 -5.76 -22.65
N ALA A 58 -9.23 -6.24 -21.70
CA ALA A 58 -10.53 -5.63 -21.43
C ALA A 58 -10.37 -4.22 -20.85
N LEU A 59 -9.35 -3.98 -20.02
CA LEU A 59 -9.03 -2.64 -19.53
C LEU A 59 -8.62 -1.70 -20.68
N ASN A 60 -7.84 -2.17 -21.65
CA ASN A 60 -7.50 -1.42 -22.86
C ASN A 60 -8.75 -1.09 -23.69
N PHE A 61 -9.67 -2.05 -23.88
CA PHE A 61 -10.93 -1.80 -24.58
C PHE A 61 -11.79 -0.76 -23.86
N LEU A 62 -11.91 -0.83 -22.54
CA LEU A 62 -12.60 0.21 -21.75
C LEU A 62 -11.91 1.57 -21.90
N ALA A 63 -10.58 1.63 -21.82
CA ALA A 63 -9.83 2.87 -21.95
C ALA A 63 -9.92 3.50 -23.35
N SER A 64 -10.15 2.70 -24.39
CA SER A 64 -10.15 3.14 -25.80
C SER A 64 -11.17 4.24 -26.14
N VAL A 65 -12.21 4.40 -25.32
CA VAL A 65 -13.21 5.45 -25.53
C VAL A 65 -12.73 6.84 -25.11
N SER A 66 -11.65 6.93 -24.33
CA SER A 66 -11.03 8.20 -23.93
C SER A 66 -9.55 8.20 -24.30
N SER A 67 -9.15 9.23 -25.04
CA SER A 67 -7.74 9.47 -25.39
C SER A 67 -6.87 9.70 -24.17
N SER A 68 -7.40 10.32 -23.11
CA SER A 68 -6.68 10.58 -21.86
C SER A 68 -6.54 9.28 -21.04
N ALA A 69 -7.61 8.50 -20.91
CA ALA A 69 -7.57 7.19 -20.25
C ALA A 69 -6.56 6.23 -20.92
N SER A 70 -6.55 6.19 -22.25
CA SER A 70 -5.62 5.37 -23.02
C SER A 70 -4.16 5.77 -22.79
N LYS A 71 -3.86 7.08 -22.84
CA LYS A 71 -2.50 7.60 -22.58
C LYS A 71 -1.99 7.27 -21.18
N ILE A 72 -2.86 7.30 -20.17
CA ILE A 72 -2.48 6.96 -18.79
C ILE A 72 -2.17 5.46 -18.69
N LEU A 73 -3.00 4.61 -19.30
CA LEU A 73 -2.83 3.16 -19.27
C LEU A 73 -1.57 2.69 -20.03
N GLU A 74 -1.18 3.40 -21.09
CA GLU A 74 0.10 3.18 -21.79
C GLU A 74 1.31 3.45 -20.89
N GLN A 75 1.21 4.43 -20.00
CA GLN A 75 2.28 4.81 -19.07
C GLN A 75 2.34 3.90 -17.84
N ILE A 76 1.19 3.45 -17.33
CA ILE A 76 1.09 2.67 -16.10
C ILE A 76 0.21 1.45 -16.34
N LYS A 77 0.84 0.28 -16.45
CA LYS A 77 0.12 -0.98 -16.64
C LYS A 77 -0.25 -1.60 -15.29
N PRO A 78 -1.33 -2.40 -15.21
CA PRO A 78 -1.67 -3.14 -13.99
C PRO A 78 -0.50 -3.98 -13.45
N ASP A 79 0.29 -4.60 -14.34
CA ASP A 79 1.47 -5.38 -13.96
C ASP A 79 2.59 -4.52 -13.35
N ASP A 80 2.69 -3.23 -13.69
CA ASP A 80 3.63 -2.30 -13.06
C ASP A 80 3.24 -2.00 -11.63
N ILE A 81 1.93 -1.84 -11.40
CA ILE A 81 1.35 -1.63 -10.07
C ILE A 81 1.58 -2.88 -9.20
N ALA A 82 1.28 -4.07 -9.73
CA ALA A 82 1.54 -5.33 -9.04
C ALA A 82 3.04 -5.50 -8.75
N TYR A 83 3.92 -5.27 -9.72
CA TYR A 83 5.36 -5.34 -9.50
C TYR A 83 5.83 -4.38 -8.39
N ASN A 84 5.36 -3.13 -8.43
CA ASN A 84 5.72 -2.12 -7.43
C ASN A 84 5.29 -2.53 -6.02
N MET A 85 4.10 -3.14 -5.86
CA MET A 85 3.64 -3.67 -4.56
C MET A 85 4.55 -4.76 -4.01
N TYR A 86 4.98 -5.71 -4.85
CA TYR A 86 5.86 -6.77 -4.41
C TYR A 86 7.26 -6.25 -4.08
N LEU A 87 7.73 -5.25 -4.83
CA LEU A 87 8.98 -4.57 -4.52
C LEU A 87 8.89 -3.84 -3.17
N GLN A 88 7.81 -3.09 -2.95
CA GLN A 88 7.56 -2.37 -1.70
C GLN A 88 7.44 -3.33 -0.51
N LEU A 89 6.70 -4.44 -0.67
CA LEU A 89 6.59 -5.49 0.33
C LEU A 89 7.97 -6.07 0.71
N GLY A 90 8.85 -6.29 -0.26
CA GLY A 90 10.22 -6.75 -0.01
C GLY A 90 11.07 -5.72 0.73
N VAL A 91 10.95 -4.44 0.36
CA VAL A 91 11.64 -3.32 1.02
C VAL A 91 11.16 -3.15 2.47
N ASP A 92 9.85 -3.19 2.69
CA ASP A 92 9.26 -3.02 4.01
C ASP A 92 9.54 -4.22 4.92
N GLY A 93 9.56 -5.44 4.36
CA GLY A 93 10.00 -6.63 5.07
C GLY A 93 11.43 -6.51 5.59
N LEU A 94 12.35 -5.96 4.78
CA LEU A 94 13.71 -5.67 5.25
C LEU A 94 13.73 -4.58 6.30
N ARG A 95 13.09 -3.42 6.06
CA ARG A 95 13.02 -2.31 7.04
C ARG A 95 12.42 -2.74 8.37
N GLY A 96 11.53 -3.74 8.37
CA GLY A 96 11.00 -4.34 9.60
C GLY A 96 12.08 -4.86 10.56
N LEU A 97 13.25 -5.27 10.05
CA LEU A 97 14.38 -5.71 10.88
C LEU A 97 14.95 -4.60 11.77
N GLU A 98 14.80 -3.33 11.41
CA GLU A 98 15.20 -2.19 12.26
C GLU A 98 14.49 -2.17 13.60
N ASN A 99 13.30 -2.79 13.65
CA ASN A 99 12.49 -2.92 14.84
C ASN A 99 12.62 -4.30 15.48
N TYR A 100 13.64 -5.09 15.15
CA TYR A 100 13.94 -6.32 15.88
C TYR A 100 14.95 -6.03 16.99
N ASP A 101 14.75 -6.53 18.21
CA ASP A 101 15.77 -6.51 19.25
C ASP A 101 16.39 -7.91 19.41
N PRO A 102 17.68 -8.09 19.09
CA PRO A 102 18.35 -9.38 19.19
C PRO A 102 18.48 -9.90 20.64
N THR A 103 18.35 -9.02 21.64
CA THR A 103 18.48 -9.38 23.06
C THR A 103 17.21 -10.04 23.57
N THR A 104 16.06 -9.44 23.28
CA THR A 104 14.75 -9.95 23.69
C THR A 104 14.17 -10.94 22.69
N LYS A 105 14.68 -10.96 21.46
CA LYS A 105 14.10 -11.69 20.30
C LYS A 105 12.66 -11.27 20.00
N ILE A 106 12.33 -10.01 20.31
CA ILE A 106 11.02 -9.41 20.08
C ILE A 106 11.19 -8.31 19.02
N LEU A 107 10.18 -8.12 18.18
CA LEU A 107 10.09 -6.93 17.35
C LEU A 107 9.73 -5.71 18.21
N GLU A 108 10.74 -5.03 18.76
CA GLU A 108 10.62 -3.74 19.44
C GLU A 108 11.62 -2.69 18.90
N GLN A 109 11.31 -1.42 19.10
CA GLN A 109 12.12 -0.30 18.64
C GLN A 109 13.42 -0.16 19.46
N ALA A 110 14.60 -0.20 18.80
CA ALA A 110 15.86 0.06 19.50
C ALA A 110 16.91 0.83 18.65
N HIS A 111 17.82 1.51 19.37
CA HIS A 111 18.71 2.60 18.96
C HIS A 111 20.05 2.17 18.29
N SER A 112 20.69 3.17 17.68
CA SER A 112 21.76 3.16 16.67
C SER A 112 23.16 2.70 17.08
N ARG A 113 23.87 2.08 16.13
CA ARG A 113 25.35 2.04 16.02
C ARG A 113 25.77 2.31 14.57
N ASP A 114 26.92 2.95 14.41
CA ASP A 114 27.43 3.53 13.17
C ASP A 114 28.48 2.62 12.51
N VAL A 115 28.34 2.31 11.21
CA VAL A 115 29.40 1.70 10.37
C VAL A 115 29.22 2.12 8.91
N GLU A 116 30.33 2.55 8.31
CA GLU A 116 30.49 3.05 6.95
C GLU A 116 29.86 2.17 5.84
N LYS A 117 29.19 2.87 4.90
CA LYS A 117 28.74 2.46 3.56
C LYS A 117 28.62 0.96 3.28
N ASN A 118 27.52 0.36 3.74
CA ASN A 118 27.01 -0.90 3.20
C ASN A 118 25.55 -0.68 2.77
N SER A 119 25.10 -1.12 1.59
CA SER A 119 23.72 -0.92 1.12
C SER A 119 23.11 -2.23 0.66
N LEU A 120 21.83 -2.43 0.99
CA LEU A 120 21.04 -3.58 0.52
C LEU A 120 20.20 -3.15 -0.69
N THR A 121 20.11 -4.03 -1.69
CA THR A 121 19.26 -3.83 -2.87
C THR A 121 18.26 -4.99 -2.96
N VAL A 122 16.97 -4.68 -2.88
CA VAL A 122 15.91 -5.66 -3.13
C VAL A 122 15.75 -5.84 -4.64
N LYS A 123 15.76 -7.10 -5.09
CA LYS A 123 15.47 -7.47 -6.49
C LYS A 123 14.29 -8.43 -6.52
N VAL A 124 13.22 -8.02 -7.19
CA VAL A 124 12.05 -8.86 -7.44
C VAL A 124 12.04 -9.25 -8.92
N ASP A 125 11.90 -10.55 -9.20
CA ASP A 125 11.72 -11.03 -10.57
C ASP A 125 10.30 -10.70 -11.04
N ARG A 126 10.19 -9.64 -11.84
CA ARG A 126 8.92 -9.16 -12.40
C ARG A 126 8.15 -10.25 -13.14
N SER A 127 8.83 -11.16 -13.84
CA SER A 127 8.17 -12.23 -14.62
C SER A 127 7.45 -13.27 -13.74
N ARG A 128 7.82 -13.34 -12.45
CA ARG A 128 7.29 -14.31 -11.48
C ARG A 128 6.29 -13.72 -10.50
N VAL A 129 6.07 -12.41 -10.50
CA VAL A 129 5.15 -11.74 -9.56
C VAL A 129 3.73 -12.31 -9.70
N ILE A 130 3.19 -12.32 -10.92
CA ILE A 130 1.82 -12.79 -11.17
C ILE A 130 1.72 -14.32 -11.05
N SER A 131 2.68 -15.04 -11.62
CA SER A 131 2.63 -16.51 -11.70
C SER A 131 2.97 -17.23 -10.39
N HIS A 132 3.88 -16.68 -9.57
CA HIS A 132 4.36 -17.32 -8.35
C HIS A 132 4.15 -16.45 -7.11
N GLY A 133 4.38 -15.14 -7.20
CA GLY A 133 4.23 -14.20 -6.09
C GLY A 133 2.79 -14.17 -5.56
N LYS A 134 1.82 -13.79 -6.41
CA LYS A 134 0.39 -13.70 -6.06
C LYS A 134 -0.16 -15.01 -5.48
N PRO A 135 0.05 -16.18 -6.11
CA PRO A 135 -0.41 -17.43 -5.52
C PRO A 135 0.26 -17.78 -4.19
N SER A 136 1.55 -17.46 -4.01
CA SER A 136 2.26 -17.79 -2.76
C SER A 136 1.77 -16.94 -1.59
N LEU A 137 1.61 -15.63 -1.80
CA LEU A 137 1.03 -14.74 -0.81
C LEU A 137 -0.43 -15.14 -0.50
N GLY A 138 -1.22 -15.48 -1.52
CA GLY A 138 -2.59 -15.95 -1.35
C GLY A 138 -2.68 -17.22 -0.50
N ARG A 139 -1.82 -18.23 -0.72
CA ARG A 139 -1.78 -19.43 0.11
C ARG A 139 -1.40 -19.13 1.56
N MET A 140 -0.44 -18.24 1.78
CA MET A 140 -0.03 -17.83 3.13
C MET A 140 -1.19 -17.14 3.86
N LEU A 141 -1.83 -16.15 3.23
CA LEU A 141 -2.95 -15.40 3.81
C LEU A 141 -4.16 -16.29 4.07
N LEU A 142 -4.50 -17.19 3.14
CA LEU A 142 -5.58 -18.17 3.32
C LEU A 142 -5.33 -19.06 4.54
N LYS A 143 -4.09 -19.51 4.73
CA LYS A 143 -3.71 -20.35 5.86
C LYS A 143 -3.84 -19.60 7.20
N LEU A 144 -3.36 -18.35 7.25
CA LEU A 144 -3.54 -17.49 8.43
C LEU A 144 -5.03 -17.21 8.72
N HIS A 145 -5.81 -16.97 7.68
CA HIS A 145 -7.26 -16.73 7.81
C HIS A 145 -7.98 -17.96 8.36
N ILE A 146 -7.68 -19.17 7.85
CA ILE A 146 -8.24 -20.42 8.37
C ILE A 146 -7.94 -20.55 9.86
N TYR A 147 -6.67 -20.40 10.26
CA TYR A 147 -6.30 -20.52 11.67
C TYR A 147 -7.00 -19.50 12.57
N ARG A 148 -7.16 -18.25 12.10
CA ARG A 148 -7.91 -17.22 12.82
C ARG A 148 -9.38 -17.61 12.98
N CYS A 149 -10.02 -18.07 11.91
CA CYS A 149 -11.44 -18.44 11.92
C CYS A 149 -11.74 -19.70 12.72
N THR A 150 -10.79 -20.62 12.83
CA THR A 150 -10.92 -21.85 13.62
C THR A 150 -10.32 -21.73 15.03
N ALA A 151 -9.83 -20.55 15.42
CA ALA A 151 -9.10 -20.31 16.67
C ALA A 151 -7.95 -21.32 16.91
N ASP A 152 -7.28 -21.77 15.85
CA ASP A 152 -6.18 -22.75 15.94
C ASP A 152 -4.86 -22.05 16.28
N VAL A 153 -4.74 -21.68 17.56
CA VAL A 153 -3.59 -20.92 18.09
C VAL A 153 -2.29 -21.71 17.93
N SER A 154 -2.30 -23.02 18.18
CA SER A 154 -1.12 -23.87 18.16
C SER A 154 -0.46 -23.93 16.77
N ASN A 155 -1.25 -24.21 15.73
CA ASN A 155 -0.72 -24.27 14.36
C ASN A 155 -0.43 -22.88 13.79
N CYS A 156 -1.22 -21.87 14.16
CA CYS A 156 -0.96 -20.48 13.78
C CYS A 156 0.39 -20.01 14.30
N ARG A 157 0.63 -20.19 15.59
CA ARG A 157 1.87 -19.77 16.26
C ARG A 157 3.08 -20.41 15.60
N ARG A 158 3.08 -21.73 15.45
CA ARG A 158 4.18 -22.47 14.79
C ARG A 158 4.40 -21.97 13.36
N PHE A 159 3.34 -21.74 12.61
CA PHE A 159 3.46 -21.27 11.22
C PHE A 159 4.02 -19.85 11.15
N TYR A 160 3.49 -18.93 11.96
CA TYR A 160 3.89 -17.53 11.95
C TYR A 160 5.30 -17.32 12.49
N GLU A 161 5.66 -17.94 13.62
CA GLU A 161 7.00 -17.87 14.19
C GLU A 161 8.06 -18.37 13.21
N ASN A 162 7.79 -19.45 12.47
CA ASN A 162 8.69 -19.95 11.43
C ASN A 162 8.85 -18.98 10.25
N LEU A 163 7.81 -18.22 9.90
CA LEU A 163 7.88 -17.22 8.83
C LEU A 163 8.64 -15.96 9.27
N SER A 164 8.67 -15.66 10.57
CA SER A 164 9.24 -14.44 11.13
C SER A 164 10.58 -14.67 11.84
N ILE A 165 11.29 -15.77 11.56
CA ILE A 165 12.62 -16.03 12.13
C ILE A 165 13.62 -15.01 11.60
N VAL A 166 14.39 -14.41 12.50
CA VAL A 166 15.54 -13.57 12.17
C VAL A 166 16.80 -14.40 12.41
N ASP A 167 17.40 -14.88 11.33
CA ASP A 167 18.64 -15.66 11.36
C ASP A 167 19.90 -14.77 11.35
N ASP A 168 21.08 -15.39 11.39
CA ASP A 168 22.36 -14.69 11.40
C ASP A 168 22.60 -13.83 10.14
N GLU A 169 21.97 -14.17 9.02
CA GLU A 169 22.06 -13.37 7.79
C GLU A 169 21.17 -12.12 7.90
N ALA A 170 19.92 -12.28 8.35
CA ALA A 170 19.01 -11.18 8.61
C ALA A 170 19.54 -10.22 9.70
N LEU A 171 20.26 -10.72 10.71
CA LEU A 171 20.95 -9.88 11.70
C LEU A 171 22.02 -8.98 11.07
N LYS A 172 22.78 -9.47 10.08
CA LYS A 172 23.76 -8.64 9.35
C LYS A 172 23.05 -7.55 8.54
N TRP A 173 21.90 -7.88 7.93
CA TRP A 173 21.10 -6.89 7.20
C TRP A 173 20.52 -5.83 8.14
N ARG A 174 20.05 -6.24 9.32
CA ARG A 174 19.58 -5.33 10.35
C ARG A 174 20.61 -4.27 10.72
N ASP A 175 21.87 -4.66 10.93
CA ASP A 175 22.92 -3.72 11.32
C ASP A 175 23.14 -2.62 10.26
N ILE A 176 22.99 -2.98 8.98
CA ILE A 176 23.06 -2.03 7.85
C ILE A 176 21.87 -1.08 7.83
N LEU A 177 20.67 -1.56 8.19
CA LEU A 177 19.45 -0.74 8.19
C LEU A 177 19.43 0.22 9.38
N VAL A 178 19.79 -0.27 10.57
CA VAL A 178 19.87 0.54 11.80
C VAL A 178 20.88 1.69 11.65
N SER A 179 21.98 1.49 10.92
CA SER A 179 22.95 2.58 10.66
C SER A 179 22.44 3.65 9.70
N LYS A 180 21.35 3.39 8.97
CA LYS A 180 20.71 4.31 8.00
C LYS A 180 19.31 4.75 8.40
N LYS A 181 18.91 4.44 9.64
CA LYS A 181 17.56 4.73 10.11
C LYS A 181 17.29 6.22 10.06
N ASP A 182 16.25 6.60 9.31
CA ASP A 182 15.77 7.97 9.29
C ASP A 182 15.21 8.35 10.67
N PRO A 183 15.36 9.61 11.11
CA PRO A 183 14.71 10.07 12.33
C PRO A 183 13.19 9.93 12.20
N PRO A 184 12.46 9.69 13.31
CA PRO A 184 11.01 9.57 13.28
C PRO A 184 10.36 10.79 12.63
N LEU A 185 9.38 10.53 11.75
CA LEU A 185 8.61 11.60 11.12
C LEU A 185 7.68 12.25 12.13
N VAL A 186 7.60 13.58 12.08
CA VAL A 186 6.62 14.38 12.83
C VAL A 186 5.77 15.12 11.81
N PHE A 187 4.46 14.93 11.87
CA PHE A 187 3.52 15.52 10.94
C PHE A 187 2.90 16.79 11.51
N SER A 188 2.95 17.87 10.74
CA SER A 188 2.22 19.10 11.03
C SER A 188 0.77 18.93 10.56
N GLN A 189 -0.14 18.76 11.51
CA GLN A 189 -1.56 18.49 11.21
C GLN A 189 -2.34 19.80 11.10
N ALA A 190 -3.14 19.94 10.05
CA ALA A 190 -4.02 21.10 9.85
C ALA A 190 -5.14 21.15 10.91
N ASN A 191 -5.64 22.36 11.19
CA ASN A 191 -6.81 22.58 12.04
C ASN A 191 -7.98 23.06 11.20
N THR A 192 -9.20 22.68 11.60
CA THR A 192 -10.45 23.19 11.01
C THR A 192 -11.13 24.18 11.94
N TYR A 193 -11.77 25.19 11.37
CA TYR A 193 -12.50 26.21 12.11
C TYR A 193 -13.72 26.67 11.31
N LEU A 194 -14.76 27.08 12.04
CA LEU A 194 -15.98 27.63 11.44
C LEU A 194 -15.81 29.12 11.21
N VAL A 195 -16.12 29.57 9.98
CA VAL A 195 -16.23 30.99 9.61
C VAL A 195 -17.61 31.21 9.04
N GLY A 196 -18.56 31.61 9.90
CA GLY A 196 -19.99 31.58 9.55
C GLY A 196 -20.48 30.14 9.42
N ASP A 197 -21.12 29.82 8.29
CA ASP A 197 -21.60 28.47 7.95
C ASP A 197 -20.56 27.63 7.18
N ASP A 198 -19.40 28.20 6.87
CA ASP A 198 -18.32 27.52 6.14
C ASP A 198 -17.29 26.90 7.11
N VAL A 199 -16.86 25.67 6.81
CA VAL A 199 -15.65 25.07 7.41
C VAL A 199 -14.42 25.53 6.63
N LYS A 200 -13.43 26.11 7.31
CA LYS A 200 -12.12 26.46 6.75
C LYS A 200 -11.04 25.56 7.33
N ILE A 201 -10.00 25.30 6.54
CA ILE A 201 -8.81 24.53 6.92
C ILE A 201 -7.64 25.51 7.06
N LYS A 202 -6.85 25.39 8.12
CA LYS A 202 -5.58 26.09 8.30
C LYS A 202 -4.46 25.06 8.37
N GLU A 203 -3.61 25.09 7.36
CA GLU A 203 -2.39 24.31 7.30
C GLU A 203 -1.26 25.02 8.05
N TYR A 204 -0.27 24.25 8.48
CA TYR A 204 0.89 24.75 9.20
C TYR A 204 2.14 24.21 8.52
N GLU A 205 3.19 25.03 8.48
CA GLU A 205 4.47 24.63 7.89
C GLU A 205 5.00 23.33 8.53
N PRO A 206 5.64 22.42 7.77
CA PRO A 206 6.23 21.18 8.27
C PRO A 206 7.56 21.45 9.00
N THR A 207 7.51 22.32 10.00
CA THR A 207 8.62 22.71 10.87
C THR A 207 8.26 22.44 12.33
N ALA A 208 9.26 22.36 13.21
CA ALA A 208 9.01 22.21 14.65
C ALA A 208 8.08 23.31 15.18
N GLN A 209 8.25 24.56 14.72
CA GLN A 209 7.37 25.67 15.08
C GLN A 209 5.95 25.48 14.56
N GLY A 210 5.77 25.06 13.30
CA GLY A 210 4.45 24.80 12.73
C GLY A 210 3.71 23.67 13.45
N VAL A 211 4.42 22.61 13.85
CA VAL A 211 3.87 21.54 14.68
C VAL A 211 3.38 22.10 16.02
N VAL A 212 4.23 22.83 16.76
CA VAL A 212 3.84 23.42 18.06
C VAL A 212 2.65 24.37 17.91
N GLN A 213 2.66 25.22 16.87
CA GLN A 213 1.57 26.14 16.59
C GLN A 213 0.26 25.40 16.28
N SER A 214 0.33 24.30 15.50
CA SER A 214 -0.84 23.49 15.18
C SER A 214 -1.51 22.94 16.44
N TRP A 215 -0.73 22.49 17.42
CA TRP A 215 -1.26 21.99 18.68
C TRP A 215 -1.80 23.12 19.58
N ALA A 216 -1.07 24.24 19.67
CA ALA A 216 -1.49 25.38 20.48
C ALA A 216 -2.85 25.95 20.03
N GLU A 217 -3.09 26.00 18.72
CA GLU A 217 -4.34 26.51 18.14
C GLU A 217 -5.45 25.45 18.06
N ARG A 218 -5.16 24.18 18.36
CA ARG A 218 -6.14 23.08 18.24
C ARG A 218 -7.21 23.08 19.32
N SER A 219 -7.00 23.82 20.42
CA SER A 219 -7.96 23.97 21.52
C SER A 219 -8.48 22.63 22.06
N ILE A 220 -7.57 21.68 22.30
CA ILE A 220 -7.90 20.39 22.94
C ILE A 220 -8.02 20.66 24.45
N GLU A 221 -9.24 20.67 24.97
CA GLU A 221 -9.55 20.58 26.40
C GLU A 221 -9.57 19.12 26.89
#